data_AF-A0A966C7U1-F1
#
_entry.id   AF-A0A966C7U1-F1
#
_cell.length_a   1.000
_cell.length_b   1.000
_cell.length_c   1.000
_cell.angle_alpha   90.00
_cell.angle_beta   90.00
_cell.angle_gamma   90.00
#
_symmetry.space_group_name_H-M   'P 1'
#
loop_
_entity.id
_entity.type
_entity.pdbx_description
1 polymer ?
#
loop_
_entity_poly.entity_id
_entity_poly.type
_entity_poly.pdbx_seq_one_letter_code
_entity_poly.pdbx_strand_id
1 'polypeptide(L)'
;MRRTLLVILALTMATTGLAATSFCPDRTGMLWRADGASDGLTLTGERDGEVLVRTTLPFALGMGGTIDSNIKLIADDTTGKVAVVWQRNWSFDLSEIMLAIWNQGT
;
A
#
# COMPACT_ATOMS: atom_id res chain seq x y z
N MET A 1 10.60 -8.36 33.62
CA MET A 1 10.84 -9.21 32.44
C MET A 1 9.59 -9.40 31.57
N ARG A 2 8.45 -9.88 32.09
CA ARG A 2 7.21 -10.09 31.31
C ARG A 2 6.64 -8.82 30.64
N ARG A 3 6.67 -7.67 31.33
CA ARG A 3 6.22 -6.37 30.76
C ARG A 3 7.10 -5.87 29.62
N THR A 4 8.43 -6.00 29.76
CA THR A 4 9.39 -5.61 28.73
C THR A 4 9.24 -6.47 27.46
N LEU A 5 9.00 -7.77 27.62
CA LEU A 5 8.76 -8.69 26.51
C LEU A 5 7.46 -8.34 25.75
N LEU A 6 6.40 -7.98 26.46
CA LEU A 6 5.13 -7.53 25.86
C LEU A 6 5.27 -6.22 25.08
N VAL A 7 6.06 -5.27 25.60
CA VAL A 7 6.32 -3.99 24.91
C VAL A 7 7.13 -4.21 23.64
N ILE A 8 8.18 -5.05 23.69
CA ILE A 8 8.97 -5.39 22.50
C ILE A 8 8.10 -6.08 21.44
N LEU A 9 7.28 -7.06 21.84
CA LEU A 9 6.39 -7.76 20.93
C LEU A 9 5.37 -6.80 20.28
N ALA A 10 4.80 -5.88 21.07
CA ALA A 10 3.88 -4.86 20.57
C ALA A 10 4.57 -3.91 19.58
N LEU A 11 5.80 -3.48 19.86
CA LEU A 11 6.57 -2.65 18.93
C LEU A 11 6.89 -3.40 17.63
N THR A 12 7.29 -4.67 17.70
CA THR A 12 7.60 -5.45 16.49
C THR A 12 6.37 -5.69 15.60
N MET A 13 5.21 -5.93 16.19
CA MET A 13 3.94 -6.09 15.44
C MET A 13 3.48 -4.77 14.82
N ALA A 14 3.73 -3.63 15.48
CA ALA A 14 3.44 -2.32 14.92
C ALA A 14 4.32 -2.02 13.69
N THR A 15 5.61 -2.42 13.71
CA THR A 15 6.52 -2.18 12.58
C THR A 15 6.18 -2.98 11.33
N THR A 16 5.67 -4.21 11.48
CA THR A 16 5.29 -5.04 10.32
C THR A 16 4.00 -4.55 9.67
N GLY A 17 3.03 -4.10 10.48
CA GLY A 17 1.79 -3.49 9.97
C GLY A 17 2.05 -2.19 9.19
N LEU A 18 2.97 -1.35 9.66
CA LEU A 18 3.33 -0.08 9.00
C LEU A 18 4.10 -0.27 7.68
N ALA A 19 4.74 -1.42 7.45
CA ALA A 19 5.47 -1.71 6.22
C ALA A 19 4.57 -2.14 5.05
N ALA A 20 3.34 -2.58 5.36
CA ALA A 20 2.33 -3.02 4.38
C ALA A 20 1.43 -1.89 3.87
N THR A 21 1.60 -0.68 4.41
CA THR A 21 0.75 0.48 4.13
C THR A 21 1.62 1.68 3.79
N SER A 22 1.39 2.31 2.64
CA SER A 22 2.08 3.53 2.23
C SER A 22 1.07 4.66 2.05
N PHE A 23 1.44 5.88 2.41
CA PHE A 23 0.57 7.04 2.30
C PHE A 23 1.30 8.24 1.70
N CYS A 24 0.59 9.06 0.93
CA CYS A 24 1.13 10.24 0.27
C CYS A 24 0.02 11.30 0.10
N PRO A 25 0.15 12.49 0.71
CA PRO A 25 -0.75 13.61 0.40
C PRO A 25 -0.40 14.20 -0.98
N ASP A 26 -1.42 14.65 -1.72
CA ASP A 26 -1.24 15.49 -2.90
C ASP A 26 -1.59 16.96 -2.64
N ARG A 27 -1.24 17.85 -3.57
CA ARG A 27 -1.54 19.30 -3.45
C ARG A 27 -3.02 19.66 -3.44
N THR A 28 -3.92 18.74 -3.77
CA THR A 28 -5.38 18.96 -3.77
C THR A 28 -5.99 18.69 -2.40
N GLY A 29 -5.17 18.33 -1.40
CA GLY A 29 -5.62 17.94 -0.08
C GLY A 29 -6.15 16.51 -0.02
N MET A 30 -5.91 15.70 -1.06
CA MET A 30 -6.27 14.29 -1.06
C MET A 30 -5.13 13.49 -0.42
N LEU A 31 -5.47 12.61 0.52
CA LEU A 31 -4.57 11.65 1.11
C LEU A 31 -4.68 10.33 0.34
N TRP A 32 -3.61 9.96 -0.35
CA TRP A 32 -3.50 8.66 -0.99
C TRP A 32 -2.96 7.63 -0.01
N ARG A 33 -3.53 6.43 -0.04
CA ARG A 33 -3.11 5.26 0.74
C ARG A 33 -3.05 4.04 -0.15
N ALA A 34 -1.97 3.27 -0.05
CA ALA A 34 -1.80 1.99 -0.72
C ALA A 34 -1.60 0.90 0.33
N ASP A 35 -2.52 -0.05 0.38
CA ASP A 35 -2.56 -1.14 1.36
C ASP A 35 -2.41 -2.49 0.66
N GLY A 36 -1.40 -3.27 1.07
CA GLY A 36 -1.27 -4.65 0.62
C GLY A 36 -2.29 -5.56 1.31
N ALA A 37 -3.07 -6.31 0.55
CA ALA A 37 -4.08 -7.24 1.06
C ALA A 37 -3.98 -8.61 0.39
N SER A 38 -4.70 -9.60 0.93
CA SER A 38 -4.71 -10.99 0.45
C SER A 38 -5.48 -11.21 -0.86
N ASP A 39 -6.06 -10.16 -1.43
CA ASP A 39 -6.72 -10.13 -2.75
C ASP A 39 -6.05 -9.17 -3.76
N GLY A 40 -5.06 -8.38 -3.32
CA GLY A 40 -4.28 -7.47 -4.13
C GLY A 40 -3.87 -6.22 -3.38
N LEU A 41 -3.33 -5.24 -4.10
CA LEU A 41 -3.03 -3.92 -3.55
C LEU A 41 -4.28 -3.04 -3.68
N THR A 42 -4.75 -2.45 -2.59
CA THR A 42 -5.82 -1.46 -2.62
C THR A 42 -5.22 -0.06 -2.61
N LEU A 43 -5.51 0.75 -3.64
CA LEU A 43 -5.20 2.17 -3.68
C LEU A 43 -6.47 2.96 -3.35
N THR A 44 -6.40 3.76 -2.29
CA THR A 44 -7.49 4.61 -1.80
C THR A 44 -7.03 6.06 -1.84
N GLY A 45 -7.91 6.96 -2.26
CA GLY A 45 -7.72 8.40 -2.11
C GLY A 45 -8.88 8.98 -1.31
N GLU A 46 -8.55 9.70 -0.26
CA GLU A 46 -9.49 10.23 0.73
C GLU A 46 -9.31 11.74 0.88
N ARG A 47 -10.40 12.49 1.08
CA ARG A 47 -10.35 13.90 1.44
C ARG A 47 -11.36 14.14 2.55
N ASP A 48 -10.94 14.82 3.62
CA ASP A 48 -11.81 15.16 4.76
C ASP A 48 -12.57 13.97 5.39
N GLY A 49 -11.97 12.77 5.36
CA GLY A 49 -12.61 11.55 5.88
C GLY A 49 -13.45 10.78 4.85
N GLU A 50 -13.66 11.34 3.66
CA GLU A 50 -14.48 10.75 2.61
C GLU A 50 -13.60 10.06 1.54
N VAL A 51 -13.90 8.79 1.25
CA VAL A 51 -13.23 8.04 0.19
C VAL A 51 -13.78 8.46 -1.17
N LEU A 52 -12.97 9.18 -1.93
CA LEU A 52 -13.33 9.67 -3.27
C LEU A 52 -12.91 8.71 -4.37
N VAL A 53 -11.80 7.98 -4.15
CA VAL A 53 -11.26 7.02 -5.12
C VAL A 53 -10.89 5.74 -4.39
N ARG A 54 -11.29 4.59 -4.95
CA ARG A 54 -10.84 3.29 -4.49
C ARG A 54 -10.68 2.35 -5.69
N THR A 55 -9.51 1.75 -5.81
CA THR A 55 -9.24 0.73 -6.82
C THR A 55 -8.44 -0.41 -6.22
N THR A 56 -8.71 -1.62 -6.71
CA THR A 56 -7.97 -2.83 -6.34
C THR A 56 -7.14 -3.26 -7.54
N LEU A 57 -5.85 -3.46 -7.30
CA LEU A 57 -4.89 -3.99 -8.27
C LEU A 57 -4.75 -5.49 -7.99
N PRO A 58 -5.54 -6.34 -8.66
CA PRO A 58 -5.68 -7.74 -8.30
C PRO A 58 -4.38 -8.52 -8.47
N PHE A 59 -4.32 -9.68 -7.84
CA PHE A 59 -3.33 -10.70 -8.19
C PHE A 59 -3.60 -11.25 -9.58
N ALA A 60 -2.62 -11.19 -10.47
CA ALA A 60 -2.76 -11.67 -11.85
C ALA A 60 -3.05 -13.19 -11.94
N LEU A 61 -2.84 -13.96 -10.86
CA LEU A 61 -2.83 -15.43 -10.91
C LEU A 61 -3.67 -16.13 -9.82
N GLY A 62 -4.45 -15.43 -9.00
CA GLY A 62 -5.40 -16.07 -8.06
C GLY A 62 -4.78 -17.05 -7.05
N MET A 63 -3.46 -17.02 -6.85
CA MET A 63 -2.77 -17.85 -5.87
C MET A 63 -2.95 -17.21 -4.48
N GLY A 64 -3.72 -17.87 -3.62
CA GLY A 64 -3.84 -17.45 -2.22
C GLY A 64 -2.49 -17.54 -1.50
N GLY A 65 -2.22 -16.56 -0.63
CA GLY A 65 -0.99 -16.52 0.20
C GLY A 65 0.09 -15.54 -0.30
N THR A 66 -0.16 -14.79 -1.36
CA THR A 66 0.73 -13.70 -1.81
C THR A 66 0.68 -12.53 -0.84
N ILE A 67 1.84 -12.02 -0.45
CA ILE A 67 1.98 -10.83 0.41
C ILE A 67 2.72 -9.76 -0.38
N ASP A 68 2.07 -8.63 -0.59
CA ASP A 68 2.70 -7.44 -1.15
C ASP A 68 3.55 -6.75 -0.06
N SER A 69 4.77 -6.36 -0.40
CA SER A 69 5.72 -5.71 0.50
C SER A 69 6.42 -4.55 -0.22
N ASN A 70 7.20 -3.75 0.52
CA ASN A 70 7.98 -2.64 -0.04
C ASN A 70 7.12 -1.66 -0.88
N ILE A 71 5.90 -1.39 -0.42
CA ILE A 71 4.96 -0.51 -1.10
C ILE A 71 5.43 0.94 -0.95
N LYS A 72 5.56 1.63 -2.08
CA LYS A 72 5.87 3.06 -2.14
C LYS A 72 4.85 3.76 -3.01
N LEU A 73 4.35 4.87 -2.49
CA LEU A 73 3.33 5.69 -3.11
C LEU A 73 3.85 7.11 -3.29
N ILE A 74 3.61 7.69 -4.46
CA ILE A 74 3.93 9.08 -4.75
C ILE A 74 2.81 9.72 -5.57
N ALA A 75 2.44 10.95 -5.20
CA ALA A 75 1.60 11.81 -6.00
C ALA A 75 2.48 12.82 -6.75
N ASP A 76 2.30 12.94 -8.05
CA ASP A 76 2.89 14.00 -8.87
C ASP A 76 1.91 15.17 -8.94
N ASP A 77 2.24 16.22 -8.20
CA ASP A 77 1.45 17.44 -8.13
C ASP A 77 1.31 18.16 -9.49
N THR A 78 2.26 17.99 -10.39
CA THR A 78 2.26 18.68 -11.69
C THR A 78 1.24 18.06 -12.63
N THR A 79 1.18 16.72 -12.66
CA THR A 79 0.32 15.98 -13.59
C THR A 79 -0.96 15.46 -12.95
N GLY A 80 -1.07 15.46 -11.61
CA GLY A 80 -2.18 14.84 -10.89
C GLY A 80 -2.15 13.31 -10.91
N LYS A 81 -1.04 12.72 -11.36
CA LYS A 81 -0.86 11.27 -11.39
C LYS A 81 -0.45 10.77 -10.02
N VAL A 82 -0.86 9.56 -9.71
CA VAL A 82 -0.46 8.85 -8.49
C VAL A 82 0.18 7.55 -8.91
N ALA A 83 1.45 7.38 -8.58
CA ALA A 83 2.19 6.16 -8.89
C ALA A 83 2.39 5.35 -7.61
N VAL A 84 2.14 4.05 -7.71
CA VAL A 84 2.44 3.09 -6.67
C VAL A 84 3.34 2.00 -7.24
N VAL A 85 4.43 1.74 -6.55
CA VAL A 85 5.36 0.64 -6.83
C VAL A 85 5.37 -0.28 -5.62
N TRP A 86 5.34 -1.58 -5.85
CA TRP A 86 5.42 -2.55 -4.77
C TRP A 86 6.07 -3.84 -5.24
N GLN A 87 6.55 -4.61 -4.27
CA GLN A 87 7.07 -5.96 -4.49
C GLN A 87 5.98 -6.96 -4.16
N ARG A 88 5.65 -7.82 -5.12
CA ARG A 88 4.75 -8.94 -4.94
C ARG A 88 5.56 -10.20 -4.67
N ASN A 89 5.35 -10.83 -3.52
CA ASN A 89 6.04 -12.07 -3.18
C ASN A 89 5.12 -13.26 -3.45
N TRP A 90 5.50 -14.08 -4.44
CA TRP A 90 4.78 -15.28 -4.84
C TRP A 90 5.22 -16.50 -4.02
N SER A 91 6.50 -16.57 -3.69
CA SER A 91 7.11 -17.55 -2.79
C SER A 91 8.30 -16.91 -2.07
N PHE A 92 9.04 -17.69 -1.27
CA PHE A 92 10.26 -17.21 -0.62
C PHE A 92 11.38 -16.84 -1.61
N ASP A 93 11.39 -17.46 -2.80
CA ASP A 93 12.41 -17.23 -3.84
C ASP A 93 11.89 -16.44 -5.05
N LEU A 94 10.57 -16.29 -5.19
CA LEU A 94 9.96 -15.65 -6.35
C LEU A 94 9.23 -14.38 -5.95
N SER A 95 9.69 -13.26 -6.49
CA SER A 95 9.01 -11.97 -6.38
C SER A 95 9.00 -11.21 -7.70
N GLU A 96 8.07 -10.29 -7.82
CA GLU A 96 7.93 -9.40 -8.97
C GLU A 96 7.75 -7.95 -8.50
N ILE A 97 8.31 -7.00 -9.25
CA ILE A 97 8.08 -5.57 -9.00
C ILE A 97 6.95 -5.10 -9.89
N MET A 98 5.92 -4.56 -9.26
CA MET A 98 4.73 -4.06 -9.92
C MET A 98 4.73 -2.53 -9.89
N LEU A 99 4.24 -1.92 -10.96
CA LEU A 99 4.01 -0.48 -11.05
C LEU A 99 2.58 -0.24 -11.54
N ALA A 100 1.83 0.57 -10.81
CA ALA A 100 0.56 1.09 -11.27
C ALA A 100 0.60 2.61 -11.22
N ILE A 101 0.05 3.24 -12.26
CA ILE A 101 -0.10 4.68 -12.35
C ILE A 101 -1.59 4.95 -12.48
N TRP A 102 -2.13 5.59 -11.46
CA TRP A 102 -3.45 6.16 -11.53
C TRP A 102 -3.37 7.58 -12.09
N ASN A 103 -4.33 7.90 -12.95
CA ASN A 103 -4.49 9.22 -13.54
C ASN A 103 -5.94 9.64 -13.29
N GLN A 104 -6.16 10.78 -12.62
CA GLN A 104 -7.46 11.45 -12.68
C GLN A 104 -7.75 11.64 -14.17
N GLY A 105 -8.72 10.93 -14.75
CA GLY A 105 -9.24 11.34 -16.05
C GLY A 105 -9.76 12.76 -15.88
N THR A 106 -9.16 13.71 -16.59
CA THR A 106 -9.74 15.05 -16.77
C THR A 106 -11.14 14.96 -17.35
#